data_AF-A0A2D6DFC8-F1
#
_entry.id   AF-A0A2D6DFC8-F1
#
_cell.length_a   1.000
_cell.length_b   1.000
_cell.length_c   1.000
_cell.angle_alpha   90.00
_cell.angle_beta   90.00
_cell.angle_gamma   90.00
#
_symmetry.space_group_name_H-M   'P 1'
#
loop_
_entity.id
_entity.type
_entity.pdbx_description
1 polymer ?
#
loop_
_entity_poly.entity_id
_entity_poly.type
_entity_poly.pdbx_seq_one_letter_code
_entity_poly.pdbx_strand_id
1 'polypeptide(L)' 'MQNLIHYFLDTSDAEAMAQKLNALLTPNEISEMQRRLQIFALLEEGVSQREIAKQLGVGIATVTRGSRALKELKDHE' A
#
# COMPACT_ATOMS: atom_id res chain seq x y z
N MET A 1 10.32 -3.39 14.42
CA MET A 1 9.48 -4.12 13.45
C MET A 1 8.99 -5.48 13.96
N GLN A 2 9.81 -6.25 14.70
CA GLN A 2 9.48 -7.64 15.10
C GLN A 2 8.10 -7.81 15.76
N ASN A 3 7.73 -6.98 16.74
CA ASN A 3 6.42 -7.09 17.41
C ASN A 3 5.24 -6.88 16.45
N LEU A 4 5.36 -5.94 15.51
CA LEU A 4 4.32 -5.67 14.53
C LEU A 4 4.17 -6.82 13.53
N ILE A 5 5.30 -7.38 13.08
CA ILE A 5 5.33 -8.54 12.20
C ILE A 5 4.67 -9.75 12.89
N HIS A 6 5.06 -10.06 14.14
CA HIS A 6 4.44 -11.14 14.91
C HIS A 6 2.93 -10.92 15.09
N TYR A 7 2.52 -9.69 15.43
CA TYR A 7 1.10 -9.37 15.61
C TYR A 7 0.27 -9.60 14.36
N PHE A 8 0.81 -9.30 13.17
CA PHE A 8 0.15 -9.58 11.90
C PHE A 8 0.19 -11.05 11.49
N LEU A 9 1.34 -11.73 11.65
CA LEU A 9 1.48 -13.15 11.30
C LEU A 9 0.63 -14.08 12.18
N ASP A 10 0.34 -13.69 13.43
CA ASP A 10 -0.52 -14.42 14.38
C ASP A 10 -2.02 -14.23 14.09
N THR A 11 -2.41 -14.16 12.82
CA THR A 11 -3.79 -13.90 12.41
C THR A 11 -4.31 -15.04 11.56
N SER A 12 -5.42 -15.63 11.97
CA SER A 12 -5.98 -16.86 11.37
C SER A 12 -6.72 -16.64 10.05
N ASP A 13 -7.32 -15.46 9.86
CA ASP A 13 -8.20 -15.16 8.73
C ASP A 13 -8.28 -13.66 8.43
N ALA A 14 -8.93 -13.33 7.32
CA ALA A 14 -9.05 -11.97 6.82
C ALA A 14 -9.88 -11.05 7.74
N GLU A 15 -10.89 -11.59 8.43
CA GLU A 15 -11.74 -10.79 9.31
C GLU A 15 -10.96 -10.36 10.57
N ALA A 16 -10.24 -11.30 11.18
CA ALA A 16 -9.34 -11.01 12.29
C ALA A 16 -8.27 -9.98 11.91
N MET A 17 -7.71 -10.06 10.68
CA MET A 17 -6.73 -9.08 10.19
C MET A 17 -7.36 -7.69 10.05
N ALA A 18 -8.56 -7.61 9.47
CA ALA A 18 -9.28 -6.35 9.33
C ALA A 18 -9.56 -5.70 10.70
N GLN A 19 -9.97 -6.48 11.69
CA GLN A 19 -10.17 -5.98 13.06
C GLN A 19 -8.87 -5.44 13.68
N LYS A 20 -7.75 -6.18 13.55
CA LYS A 20 -6.43 -5.74 14.02
C LYS A 20 -5.98 -4.44 13.35
N LEU A 21 -6.14 -4.32 12.04
CA LEU A 21 -5.79 -3.10 11.30
C LEU A 21 -6.68 -1.92 11.69
N ASN A 22 -7.99 -2.13 11.85
CA ASN A 22 -8.93 -1.09 12.31
C ASN A 22 -8.67 -0.63 13.75
N ALA A 23 -8.08 -1.50 14.59
CA ALA A 23 -7.69 -1.14 15.95
C ALA A 23 -6.37 -0.35 16.01
N LEU A 24 -5.44 -0.61 15.08
CA LEU A 24 -4.12 0.03 15.05
C LEU A 24 -4.07 1.31 14.24
N LEU A 25 -4.89 1.42 13.19
CA LEU A 25 -4.81 2.48 12.20
C LEU A 25 -6.08 3.33 12.21
N THR A 26 -5.91 4.61 11.94
CA THR A 26 -7.05 5.49 11.66
C THR A 26 -7.68 5.15 10.31
N PRO A 27 -8.97 5.48 10.10
CA PRO A 27 -9.61 5.30 8.79
C PRO A 27 -8.87 5.99 7.65
N ASN A 28 -8.24 7.14 7.92
CA ASN A 28 -7.45 7.88 6.94
C ASN A 28 -6.17 7.11 6.54
N GLU A 29 -5.45 6.54 7.50
CA GLU A 29 -4.25 5.72 7.24
C GLU A 29 -4.59 4.48 6.41
N ILE A 30 -5.72 3.82 6.69
CA ILE A 30 -6.20 2.68 5.90
C ILE A 30 -6.48 3.10 4.46
N SER A 31 -7.20 4.21 4.26
CA SER A 31 -7.46 4.76 2.92
C SER A 31 -6.16 5.07 2.18
N GLU A 32 -5.18 5.69 2.84
CA GLU A 32 -3.88 5.98 2.24
C GLU A 32 -3.09 4.71 1.88
N MET A 33 -3.14 3.67 2.73
CA MET A 33 -2.54 2.37 2.41
C MET A 33 -3.20 1.72 1.18
N GLN A 34 -4.53 1.77 1.09
CA GLN A 34 -5.27 1.27 -0.07
C GLN A 34 -4.89 2.02 -1.36
N ARG A 35 -4.76 3.35 -1.31
CA ARG A 35 -4.28 4.14 -2.45
C ARG A 35 -2.87 3.71 -2.88
N ARG A 36 -1.97 3.44 -1.93
CA ARG A 36 -0.61 2.95 -2.24
C ARG A 36 -0.64 1.59 -2.94
N LEU A 37 -1.47 0.66 -2.48
CA LEU A 37 -1.65 -0.63 -3.13
C LEU A 37 -2.21 -0.49 -4.56
N GLN A 38 -3.15 0.43 -4.78
CA GLN A 38 -3.65 0.74 -6.13
C GLN A 38 -2.56 1.32 -7.04
N ILE A 39 -1.71 2.22 -6.51
CA ILE A 39 -0.55 2.73 -7.26
C ILE A 39 0.38 1.58 -7.66
N PHE A 40 0.66 0.63 -6.76
CA PHE A 40 1.51 -0.51 -7.06
C PHE A 40 0.90 -1.37 -8.17
N ALA A 41 -0.37 -1.76 -8.05
CA ALA A 41 -1.06 -2.57 -9.05
C ALA A 41 -1.00 -1.93 -10.46
N LEU A 42 -1.33 -0.63 -10.58
CA LEU A 42 -1.32 0.07 -11.86
C LEU A 42 0.11 0.22 -12.44
N LEU A 43 1.12 0.39 -11.59
CA LEU A 43 2.52 0.42 -12.04
C LEU A 43 2.95 -0.94 -12.59
N GLU A 44 2.52 -2.04 -11.98
CA GLU A 44 2.79 -3.40 -12.45
C GLU A 44 2.06 -3.73 -13.76
N GLU A 45 0.87 -3.17 -13.95
CA GLU A 45 0.13 -3.21 -15.22
C GLU A 45 0.79 -2.34 -16.32
N GLY A 46 1.87 -1.61 -16.01
CA GLY A 46 2.60 -0.77 -16.97
C GLY A 46 1.95 0.59 -17.24
N VAL A 47 0.96 1.00 -16.43
CA VAL A 47 0.31 2.30 -16.56
C VAL A 47 1.30 3.41 -16.22
N SER A 48 1.35 4.46 -17.06
CA SER A 48 2.28 5.57 -16.83
C SER A 48 1.98 6.32 -15.54
N GLN A 49 3.01 6.79 -14.82
CA GLN A 49 2.82 7.50 -13.55
C GLN A 49 1.89 8.73 -13.66
N ARG A 50 1.91 9.42 -14.81
CA ARG A 50 1.03 10.57 -15.08
C ARG A 50 -0.43 10.16 -15.19
N GLU A 51 -0.69 9.04 -15.85
CA GLU A 51 -2.05 8.51 -15.98
C GLU A 51 -2.57 7.98 -14.64
N ILE A 52 -1.73 7.31 -13.85
CA ILE A 52 -2.08 6.90 -12.48
C ILE A 52 -2.45 8.11 -11.61
N ALA A 53 -1.63 9.18 -11.66
CA ALA A 53 -1.89 10.39 -10.90
C ALA A 53 -3.26 11.01 -11.25
N LYS A 54 -3.60 11.00 -12.55
CA LYS A 54 -4.90 11.47 -13.04
C LYS A 54 -6.05 10.56 -12.61
N GLN A 55 -5.92 9.24 -12.77
CA GLN A 55 -6.96 8.27 -12.44
C GLN A 55 -7.29 8.24 -10.95
N LEU A 56 -6.27 8.33 -10.09
CA LEU A 56 -6.44 8.27 -8.63
C LEU A 56 -6.64 9.66 -8.00
N GLY A 57 -6.57 10.74 -8.79
CA GLY A 57 -6.72 12.11 -8.29
C GLY A 57 -5.62 12.53 -7.30
N VAL A 58 -4.40 12.01 -7.48
CA VAL A 58 -3.26 12.28 -6.59
C VAL A 58 -2.18 13.07 -7.32
N GLY A 59 -1.34 13.79 -6.56
CA GLY A 59 -0.19 14.48 -7.14
C GLY A 59 0.84 13.51 -7.75
N ILE A 60 1.50 13.93 -8.83
CA ILE A 60 2.53 13.12 -9.51
C ILE A 60 3.64 12.65 -8.55
N ALA A 61 4.02 13.50 -7.59
CA ALA A 61 5.03 13.16 -6.59
C ALA A 61 4.64 11.94 -5.72
N THR A 62 3.34 11.74 -5.47
CA THR A 62 2.84 10.57 -4.73
C THR A 62 3.06 9.29 -5.53
N VAL A 63 2.78 9.32 -6.84
CA VAL A 63 3.01 8.18 -7.72
C VAL A 63 4.50 7.91 -7.92
N THR A 64 5.32 8.95 -8.05
CA THR A 64 6.78 8.79 -8.14
C THR A 64 7.38 8.14 -6.89
N ARG A 65 6.90 8.51 -5.69
CA ARG A 65 7.29 7.81 -4.45
C ARG A 65 6.84 6.35 -4.47
N GLY A 66 5.61 6.08 -4.91
CA GLY A 66 5.11 4.70 -5.08
C GLY A 66 5.98 3.88 -6.02
N SER A 67 6.37 4.43 -7.17
CA SER A 67 7.24 3.76 -8.13
C SER A 67 8.62 3.42 -7.57
N ARG A 68 9.21 4.30 -6.74
CA ARG A 68 10.48 4.00 -6.06
C ARG A 68 10.31 2.90 -5.02
N ALA A 69 9.28 2.99 -4.18
CA ALA A 69 9.00 2.00 -3.15
C ALA A 69 8.73 0.60 -3.75
N LEU A 70 7.99 0.53 -4.87
CA LEU A 70 7.76 -0.74 -5.57
C LEU A 70 9.06 -1.32 -6.14
N LYS A 71 9.94 -0.46 -6.68
CA LYS A 71 11.25 -0.90 -7.16
C LYS A 71 12.10 -1.46 -6.02
N GLU A 72 12.20 -0.73 -4.91
CA GLU A 72 12.93 -1.17 -3.71
C GLU A 72 12.37 -2.49 -3.17
N LEU A 73 11.05 -2.68 -3.17
CA LEU A 73 10.42 -3.94 -2.78
C LEU A 73 10.90 -5.12 -3.64
N LYS A 74 10.92 -4.96 -4.97
CA LYS A 74 11.34 -6.01 -5.92
C LYS A 74 12.84 -6.27 -5.91
N ASP A 75 13.65 -5.26 -5.64
CA ASP A 75 15.11 -5.41 -5.53
C ASP A 75 15.50 -6.22 -4.27
N HIS A 76 14.57 -6.44 -3.33
CA HIS A 76 14.75 -7.21 -2.09
C HIS A 76 14.03 -8.58 -2.10
N GLU A 77 13.39 -8.97 -3.20
CA GLU A 77 12.87 -10.33 -3.45
C GLU A 77 13.93 -11.24 -4.07
#